data_AF-A0A535DL83-F1
#
_entry.id   AF-A0A535DL83-F1
#
_cell.length_a   1.000
_cell.length_b   1.000
_cell.length_c   1.000
_cell.angle_alpha   90.00
_cell.angle_beta   90.00
_cell.angle_gamma   90.00
#
_symmetry.space_group_name_H-M   'P 1'
#
loop_
_entity.id
_entity.type
_entity.pdbx_description
1 polymer ?
#
loop_
_entity_poly.entity_id
_entity_poly.type
_entity_poly.pdbx_seq_one_letter_code
_entity_poly.pdbx_strand_id
1 'polypeptide(L)'
;MTDNETLVRTNPFAGLLGVRFLEVTPKRVRAQVTVREDMCTAGNVLHGGALMSLADTAGAYIAVLNLPPGAGTTTLESKTNFFAPAPAGAAVTAEAEPLHVGRRTIVARTQITSEAGKLLAVVTQTQMVLEPPKQSSADGAQDPQQQLAALFAGKPIAEQKALLAQLERAGAALYKSWASAEPDERTKSALLEAAEREEQNAQVLEGGG
;
A
#
# COMPACT_ATOMS: atom_id res chain seq x y z
N MET A 1 -1.34 2.61 21.35
CA MET A 1 0.00 2.04 21.16
C MET A 1 -0.18 0.80 20.31
N THR A 2 0.36 0.77 19.09
CA THR A 2 0.34 -0.43 18.26
C THR A 2 1.27 -1.46 18.91
N ASP A 3 0.80 -2.68 19.14
CA ASP A 3 1.61 -3.74 19.71
C ASP A 3 2.73 -4.19 18.73
N ASN A 4 3.78 -4.79 19.28
CA ASN A 4 4.93 -5.24 18.51
C ASN A 4 4.55 -6.25 17.41
N GLU A 5 3.61 -7.14 17.71
CA GLU A 5 3.13 -8.16 16.77
C GLU A 5 2.48 -7.52 15.53
N THR A 6 1.68 -6.48 15.70
CA THR A 6 1.05 -5.77 14.57
C THR A 6 2.09 -5.03 13.73
N LEU A 7 3.09 -4.40 14.35
CA LEU A 7 4.17 -3.72 13.63
C LEU A 7 5.00 -4.71 12.81
N VAL A 8 5.34 -5.87 13.38
CA VAL A 8 6.07 -6.92 12.68
C VAL A 8 5.23 -7.56 11.57
N ARG A 9 3.92 -7.74 11.77
CA ARG A 9 3.03 -8.32 10.74
C ARG A 9 2.96 -7.45 9.48
N THR A 10 3.03 -6.13 9.62
CA THR A 10 3.04 -5.21 8.47
C THR A 10 4.43 -5.02 7.83
N ASN A 11 5.50 -5.49 8.49
CA ASN A 11 6.85 -5.57 7.95
C ASN A 11 7.44 -6.99 8.18
N PRO A 12 7.09 -7.98 7.33
CA PRO A 12 7.53 -9.36 7.50
C PRO A 12 9.05 -9.54 7.55
N PHE A 13 9.80 -8.66 6.90
CA PHE A 13 11.27 -8.70 6.91
C PHE A 13 11.84 -8.29 8.27
N ALA A 14 11.23 -7.31 8.97
CA ALA A 14 11.57 -7.02 10.36
C ALA A 14 11.30 -8.23 11.27
N GLY A 15 10.25 -8.99 10.99
CA GLY A 15 9.96 -10.27 11.65
C GLY A 15 11.03 -11.32 11.41
N LEU A 16 11.48 -11.50 10.17
CA LEU A 16 12.58 -12.40 9.81
C LEU A 16 13.89 -12.08 10.56
N LEU A 17 14.19 -10.78 10.72
CA LEU A 17 15.36 -10.32 11.47
C LEU A 17 15.17 -10.40 13.00
N GLY A 18 13.96 -10.69 13.49
CA GLY A 18 13.66 -10.73 14.93
C GLY A 18 13.66 -9.36 15.59
N VAL A 19 13.25 -8.32 14.86
CA VAL A 19 13.18 -6.95 15.36
C VAL A 19 12.12 -6.84 16.46
N ARG A 20 12.51 -6.22 17.57
CA ARG A 20 11.63 -5.81 18.66
C ARG A 20 11.61 -4.29 18.76
N PHE A 21 10.46 -3.67 18.57
CA PHE A 21 10.27 -2.25 18.79
C PHE A 21 10.14 -1.95 20.28
N LEU A 22 11.00 -1.06 20.77
CA LEU A 22 11.03 -0.62 22.16
C LEU A 22 10.24 0.69 22.34
N GLU A 23 10.25 1.54 21.32
CA GLU A 23 9.56 2.83 21.30
C GLU A 23 9.20 3.20 19.85
N VAL A 24 7.98 3.68 19.62
CA VAL A 24 7.52 4.07 18.28
C VAL A 24 6.70 5.34 18.40
N THR A 25 7.32 6.47 18.08
CA THR A 25 6.69 7.80 18.10
C THR A 25 7.14 8.61 16.89
N PRO A 26 6.41 9.67 16.49
CA PRO A 26 6.85 10.54 15.39
C PRO A 26 8.21 11.21 15.63
N LYS A 27 8.64 11.35 16.89
CA LYS A 27 9.92 11.99 17.25
C LYS A 27 11.07 11.00 17.36
N ARG A 28 10.78 9.74 17.67
CA ARG A 28 11.79 8.73 17.95
C ARG A 28 11.24 7.32 17.78
N VAL A 29 12.01 6.48 17.10
CA VAL A 29 11.76 5.04 16.97
C VAL A 29 12.98 4.30 17.50
N ARG A 30 12.78 3.40 18.47
CA ARG A 30 13.81 2.52 19.01
C ARG A 30 13.46 1.08 18.69
N ALA A 31 14.37 0.37 18.06
CA ALA A 31 14.20 -1.02 17.65
C ALA A 31 15.46 -1.82 17.97
N GLN A 32 15.31 -3.07 18.38
CA GLN A 32 16.42 -3.93 18.82
C GLN A 32 16.35 -5.29 18.14
N VAL A 33 17.53 -5.85 17.82
CA VAL A 33 17.68 -7.27 17.42
C VAL A 33 18.75 -7.93 18.27
N THR A 34 18.61 -9.23 18.46
CA THR A 34 19.70 -10.08 18.94
C THR A 34 20.41 -10.66 17.73
N VAL A 35 21.72 -10.51 17.64
CA VAL A 35 22.53 -11.02 16.53
C VAL A 35 22.52 -12.54 16.57
N ARG A 36 21.92 -13.17 15.56
CA ARG A 36 21.93 -14.61 15.36
C ARG A 36 23.06 -15.02 14.42
N GLU A 37 23.49 -16.28 14.51
CA GLU A 37 24.57 -16.80 13.66
C GLU A 37 24.24 -16.71 12.15
N ASP A 38 22.97 -16.90 11.77
CA ASP A 38 22.49 -16.77 10.38
C ASP A 38 22.46 -15.32 9.86
N MET A 39 22.70 -14.33 10.73
CA MET A 39 22.79 -12.92 10.37
C MET A 39 24.25 -12.44 10.27
N CYS A 40 25.22 -13.30 10.58
CA CYS A 40 26.63 -12.95 10.62
C CYS A 40 27.31 -13.01 9.24
N THR A 41 28.42 -12.29 9.11
CA THR A 41 29.40 -12.41 8.03
C THR A 41 30.68 -13.08 8.54
N ALA A 42 31.72 -13.12 7.70
CA ALA A 42 33.06 -13.57 8.08
C ALA A 42 33.53 -12.86 9.37
N GLY A 43 34.09 -13.63 10.30
CA GLY A 43 34.47 -13.14 11.63
C GLY A 43 33.38 -13.25 12.71
N ASN A 44 32.25 -13.91 12.40
CA ASN A 44 31.14 -14.16 13.34
C ASN A 44 30.57 -12.87 13.97
N VAL A 45 30.43 -11.84 13.13
CA VAL A 45 29.88 -10.53 13.47
C VAL A 45 28.72 -10.20 12.55
N LEU A 46 27.76 -9.41 13.02
CA LEU A 46 26.56 -9.03 12.29
C LEU A 46 26.91 -8.48 10.89
N HIS A 47 26.28 -9.06 9.86
CA HIS A 47 26.46 -8.63 8.49
C HIS A 47 26.02 -7.17 8.32
N GLY A 48 26.82 -6.37 7.60
CA GLY A 48 26.53 -4.94 7.39
C GLY A 48 25.13 -4.69 6.82
N GLY A 49 24.67 -5.56 5.91
CA GLY A 49 23.31 -5.54 5.39
C GLY A 49 22.22 -5.73 6.45
N ALA A 50 22.40 -6.64 7.42
CA ALA A 50 21.41 -6.83 8.49
C ALA A 50 21.36 -5.61 9.43
N LEU A 51 22.52 -5.00 9.68
CA LEU A 51 22.64 -3.77 10.45
C LEU A 51 21.95 -2.58 9.72
N MET A 52 22.16 -2.48 8.41
CA MET A 52 21.46 -1.50 7.55
C MET A 52 19.96 -1.74 7.52
N SER A 53 19.50 -2.99 7.44
CA SER A 53 18.09 -3.34 7.45
C SER A 53 17.38 -2.94 8.74
N LEU A 54 18.05 -3.12 9.89
CA LEU A 54 17.55 -2.62 11.17
C LEU A 54 17.42 -1.09 11.15
N ALA A 55 18.43 -0.39 10.63
CA ALA A 55 18.39 1.07 10.53
C ALA A 55 17.29 1.57 9.59
N ASP A 56 17.14 0.94 8.42
CA ASP A 56 16.14 1.30 7.41
C ASP A 56 14.73 1.07 7.92
N THR A 57 14.51 -0.05 8.63
CA THR A 57 13.24 -0.31 9.32
C THR A 57 12.92 0.84 10.29
N ALA A 58 13.83 1.19 11.19
CA ALA A 58 13.59 2.25 12.17
C ALA A 58 13.36 3.63 11.50
N GLY A 59 14.15 3.96 10.47
CA GLY A 59 14.02 5.20 9.70
C GLY A 59 12.71 5.27 8.89
N ALA A 60 12.25 4.16 8.34
CA ALA A 60 10.98 4.08 7.61
C ALA A 60 9.79 4.33 8.55
N TYR A 61 9.81 3.80 9.77
CA TYR A 61 8.76 4.11 10.76
C TYR A 61 8.76 5.60 11.15
N ILE A 62 9.91 6.26 11.25
CA ILE A 62 9.95 7.72 11.42
C ILE A 62 9.20 8.42 10.28
N ALA A 63 9.42 8.02 9.04
CA ALA A 63 8.69 8.60 7.92
C ALA A 63 7.20 8.30 8.00
N VAL A 64 6.80 7.03 8.15
CA VAL A 64 5.38 6.60 8.23
C VAL A 64 4.62 7.39 9.29
N LEU A 65 5.21 7.60 10.46
CA LEU A 65 4.57 8.33 11.56
C LEU A 65 4.44 9.84 11.34
N ASN A 66 5.17 10.40 10.36
CA ASN A 66 5.15 11.81 10.00
C ASN A 66 4.49 12.06 8.63
N LEU A 67 3.90 11.04 8.00
CA LEU A 67 3.19 11.19 6.73
C LEU A 67 1.88 11.97 6.90
N PRO A 68 1.49 12.78 5.90
CA PRO A 68 0.13 13.27 5.79
C PRO A 68 -0.89 12.11 5.74
N PRO A 69 -2.15 12.32 6.16
CA PRO A 69 -3.18 11.29 6.07
C PRO A 69 -3.33 10.72 4.65
N GLY A 70 -3.32 9.39 4.54
CA GLY A 70 -3.46 8.67 3.27
C GLY A 70 -2.19 8.63 2.40
N ALA A 71 -1.14 9.37 2.74
CA ALA A 71 0.13 9.31 2.01
C ALA A 71 0.88 8.01 2.30
N GLY A 72 1.71 7.58 1.34
CA GLY A 72 2.66 6.49 1.48
C GLY A 72 4.10 7.01 1.51
N THR A 73 5.06 6.10 1.63
CA THR A 73 6.48 6.44 1.52
C THR A 73 7.31 5.32 0.92
N THR A 74 8.45 5.69 0.34
CA THR A 74 9.47 4.76 -0.12
C THR A 74 10.86 5.33 0.17
N THR A 75 11.82 4.45 0.49
CA THR A 75 13.22 4.84 0.60
C THR A 75 13.74 5.35 -0.74
N LEU A 76 14.26 6.58 -0.75
CA LEU A 76 14.90 7.21 -1.90
C LEU A 76 16.43 7.02 -1.85
N GLU A 77 17.01 7.14 -0.66
CA GLU A 77 18.45 7.03 -0.43
C GLU A 77 18.72 6.59 1.01
N SER A 78 19.80 5.83 1.22
CA SER A 78 20.26 5.44 2.56
C SER A 78 21.78 5.27 2.55
N LYS A 79 22.46 6.00 3.43
CA LYS A 79 23.92 5.98 3.58
C LYS A 79 24.31 5.58 4.98
N THR A 80 25.22 4.60 5.07
CA THR A 80 25.69 4.05 6.35
C THR A 80 27.19 4.27 6.54
N ASN A 81 27.58 4.61 7.77
CA ASN A 81 28.96 4.46 8.24
C ASN A 81 29.01 3.38 9.31
N PHE A 82 29.99 2.49 9.24
CA PHE A 82 30.24 1.46 10.25
C PHE A 82 31.44 1.85 11.10
N PHE A 83 31.33 1.71 12.42
CA PHE A 83 32.35 2.11 13.40
C PHE A 83 32.88 0.93 14.22
N ALA A 84 32.05 -0.06 14.49
CA ALA A 84 32.43 -1.23 15.29
C ALA A 84 31.58 -2.47 14.98
N PRO A 85 32.13 -3.68 15.14
CA PRO A 85 31.40 -4.92 14.95
C PRO A 85 30.45 -5.21 16.12
N ALA A 86 29.43 -6.02 15.85
CA ALA A 86 28.59 -6.67 16.87
C ALA A 86 28.71 -8.20 16.72
N PRO A 87 29.24 -8.92 17.71
CA PRO A 87 29.40 -10.38 17.62
C PRO A 87 28.05 -11.11 17.71
N ALA A 88 28.02 -12.35 17.25
CA ALA A 88 26.89 -13.25 17.49
C ALA A 88 26.50 -13.29 18.98
N GLY A 89 25.20 -13.34 19.25
CA GLY A 89 24.61 -13.28 20.59
C GLY A 89 24.43 -11.86 21.16
N ALA A 90 25.08 -10.84 20.60
CA ALA A 90 24.95 -9.48 21.11
C ALA A 90 23.56 -8.89 20.82
N ALA A 91 23.06 -8.04 21.72
CA ALA A 91 21.92 -7.17 21.43
C ALA A 91 22.41 -5.85 20.80
N VAL A 92 21.78 -5.44 19.70
CA VAL A 92 22.04 -4.16 19.04
C VAL A 92 20.76 -3.34 18.93
N THR A 93 20.83 -2.06 19.25
CA THR A 93 19.68 -1.15 19.28
C THR A 93 19.87 -0.05 18.25
N ALA A 94 18.89 0.12 17.37
CA ALA A 94 18.75 1.26 16.49
C ALA A 94 17.84 2.31 17.13
N GLU A 95 18.28 3.56 17.14
CA GLU A 95 17.50 4.72 17.55
C GLU A 95 17.45 5.71 16.39
N ALA A 96 16.26 5.86 15.81
CA ALA A 96 15.98 6.74 14.68
C ALA A 96 15.21 7.98 15.12
N GLU A 97 15.56 9.12 14.54
CA GLU A 97 14.93 10.43 14.78
C GLU A 97 14.84 11.22 13.46
N PRO A 98 13.87 12.13 13.31
CA PRO A 98 13.77 12.95 12.12
C PRO A 98 14.83 14.06 12.13
N LEU A 99 15.59 14.18 11.05
CA LEU A 99 16.41 15.36 10.75
C LEU A 99 15.63 16.42 9.98
N HIS A 100 14.68 16.00 9.14
CA HIS A 100 13.85 16.88 8.33
C HIS A 100 12.51 16.22 8.04
N VAL A 101 11.40 16.95 8.20
CA VAL A 101 10.05 16.52 7.82
C VAL A 101 9.48 17.57 6.87
N GLY A 102 9.42 17.25 5.59
CA GLY A 102 8.93 18.14 4.54
C GLY A 102 7.77 17.54 3.75
N ARG A 103 7.21 18.34 2.84
CA ARG A 103 6.06 17.92 2.01
C ARG A 103 6.38 16.76 1.06
N ARG A 104 7.60 16.72 0.54
CA ARG A 104 8.02 15.74 -0.50
C ARG A 104 9.01 14.70 0.02
N THR A 105 9.72 15.01 1.10
CA THR A 105 10.78 14.18 1.63
C THR A 105 10.84 14.25 3.15
N ILE A 106 11.16 13.12 3.77
CA ILE A 106 11.48 13.02 5.19
C ILE A 106 12.89 12.44 5.31
N VAL A 107 13.75 13.07 6.11
CA VAL A 107 15.10 12.57 6.36
C VAL A 107 15.18 12.12 7.81
N ALA A 108 15.59 10.88 8.03
CA ALA A 108 15.83 10.31 9.35
C ALA A 108 17.32 10.04 9.55
N ARG A 109 17.78 10.19 10.80
CA ARG A 109 19.08 9.71 11.26
C ARG A 109 18.85 8.56 12.21
N THR A 110 19.58 7.48 12.01
CA THR A 110 19.57 6.31 12.90
C THR A 110 20.96 6.07 13.46
N GLN A 111 21.09 6.05 14.78
CA GLN A 111 22.29 5.57 15.46
C GLN A 111 22.07 4.13 15.90
N ILE A 112 23.06 3.26 15.67
CA ILE A 112 23.03 1.88 16.13
C ILE A 112 24.10 1.70 17.20
N THR A 113 23.70 1.20 18.36
CA THR A 113 24.57 0.99 19.52
C THR A 113 24.48 -0.45 20.03
N SER A 114 25.58 -0.91 20.62
CA SER A 114 25.59 -2.13 21.44
C SER A 114 24.88 -1.90 22.78
N GLU A 115 24.60 -2.97 23.51
CA GLU A 115 24.09 -2.92 24.89
C GLU A 115 24.98 -2.09 25.83
N ALA A 116 26.31 -2.10 25.63
CA ALA A 116 27.25 -1.28 26.38
C ALA A 116 27.31 0.20 25.94
N GLY A 117 26.44 0.64 25.03
CA GLY A 117 26.38 2.01 24.53
C GLY A 117 27.43 2.35 23.46
N LYS A 118 28.30 1.41 23.07
CA LYS A 118 29.28 1.63 21.99
C LYS A 118 28.57 1.87 20.65
N LEU A 119 28.94 2.93 19.93
CA LEU A 119 28.44 3.23 18.60
C LEU A 119 28.94 2.21 17.57
N LEU A 120 28.01 1.57 16.87
CA LEU A 120 28.26 0.54 15.86
C LEU A 120 28.11 1.09 14.45
N ALA A 121 27.06 1.88 14.20
CA ALA A 121 26.84 2.53 12.91
C ALA A 121 26.01 3.81 13.04
N VAL A 122 26.09 4.65 12.01
CA VAL A 122 25.17 5.78 11.81
C VAL A 122 24.66 5.73 10.38
N VAL A 123 23.34 5.83 10.25
CA VAL A 123 22.62 5.84 8.98
C VAL A 123 21.88 7.15 8.81
N THR A 124 21.98 7.74 7.62
CA THR A 124 21.09 8.82 7.20
C THR A 124 20.27 8.28 6.04
N GLN A 125 18.95 8.45 6.14
CA GLN A 125 17.99 7.87 5.21
C GLN A 125 17.00 8.93 4.75
N THR A 126 16.84 9.04 3.44
CA THR A 126 15.86 9.91 2.81
C THR A 126 14.68 9.09 2.31
N GLN A 127 13.49 9.49 2.72
CA GLN A 127 12.21 8.89 2.37
C GLN A 127 11.44 9.86 1.47
N MET A 128 10.94 9.38 0.33
CA MET A 128 10.05 10.15 -0.52
C MET A 128 8.62 10.02 0.01
N VAL A 129 7.91 11.14 0.12
CA VAL A 129 6.47 11.14 0.41
C VAL A 129 5.73 10.86 -0.90
N LEU A 130 4.95 9.79 -0.91
CA LEU A 130 4.09 9.41 -2.01
C LEU A 130 2.71 9.98 -1.72
N GLU A 131 2.23 10.87 -2.59
CA GLU A 131 0.86 11.38 -2.49
C GLU A 131 -0.11 10.19 -2.53
N PRO A 132 -1.20 10.23 -1.75
CA PRO A 132 -2.27 9.25 -1.90
C PRO A 132 -2.61 9.17 -3.39
N PRO A 133 -2.84 7.96 -3.95
CA PRO A 133 -3.39 7.87 -5.29
C PRO A 133 -4.58 8.81 -5.32
N LYS A 134 -4.64 9.72 -6.30
CA LYS A 134 -5.81 10.57 -6.47
C LYS A 134 -6.98 9.62 -6.48
N GLN A 135 -7.77 9.61 -5.41
CA GLN A 135 -9.14 9.18 -5.52
C GLN A 135 -9.61 9.97 -6.73
N SER A 136 -10.05 9.29 -7.79
CA SER A 136 -10.86 9.94 -8.80
C SER A 136 -11.90 10.66 -7.96
N SER A 137 -11.75 11.97 -7.87
CA SER A 137 -12.66 12.81 -7.15
C SER A 137 -14.01 12.49 -7.75
N ALA A 138 -15.02 12.24 -6.92
CA ALA A 138 -16.39 12.26 -7.42
C ALA A 138 -16.70 13.61 -8.11
N ASP A 139 -15.93 14.67 -7.84
CA ASP A 139 -15.91 15.95 -8.59
C ASP A 139 -15.29 15.89 -10.00
N GLY A 140 -14.80 14.71 -10.39
CA GLY A 140 -14.32 14.39 -11.74
C GLY A 140 -14.94 13.11 -12.26
N ALA A 141 -16.10 12.68 -11.73
CA ALA A 141 -16.99 11.86 -12.53
C ALA A 141 -17.30 12.72 -13.76
N GLN A 142 -16.64 12.43 -14.90
CA GLN A 142 -17.24 12.77 -16.18
C GLN A 142 -18.67 12.29 -16.06
N ASP A 143 -19.62 13.19 -16.31
CA ASP A 143 -21.04 12.89 -16.32
C ASP A 143 -21.22 11.48 -16.91
N PRO A 144 -21.76 10.50 -16.15
CA PRO A 144 -21.88 9.13 -16.63
C PRO A 144 -22.55 9.05 -18.00
N GLN A 145 -23.41 10.02 -18.32
CA GLN A 145 -24.02 10.17 -19.64
C GLN A 145 -22.99 10.57 -20.71
N GLN A 146 -22.05 11.46 -20.42
CA GLN A 146 -20.96 11.82 -21.33
C GLN A 146 -19.99 10.66 -21.57
N GLN A 147 -19.68 9.86 -20.54
CA GLN A 147 -18.82 8.67 -20.69
C GLN A 147 -19.48 7.62 -21.57
N LEU A 148 -20.78 7.38 -21.32
CA LEU A 148 -21.57 6.46 -22.13
C LEU A 148 -21.68 6.98 -23.57
N ALA A 149 -21.98 8.27 -23.77
CA ALA A 149 -22.07 8.88 -25.10
C ALA A 149 -20.73 8.81 -25.87
N ALA A 150 -19.60 8.94 -25.19
CA ALA A 150 -18.27 8.84 -25.79
C ALA A 150 -17.99 7.43 -26.37
N LEU A 151 -18.60 6.37 -25.84
CA LEU A 151 -18.48 5.02 -26.39
C LEU A 151 -19.10 4.90 -27.79
N PHE A 152 -20.10 5.72 -28.09
CA PHE A 152 -20.83 5.70 -29.37
C PHE A 152 -20.33 6.74 -30.38
N ALA A 153 -19.69 7.82 -29.91
CA ALA A 153 -19.27 8.94 -30.73
C ALA A 153 -18.37 8.52 -31.90
N GLY A 154 -18.72 8.95 -33.12
CA GLY A 154 -17.94 8.72 -34.34
C GLY A 154 -18.08 7.31 -34.96
N LYS A 155 -18.83 6.40 -34.34
CA LYS A 155 -19.10 5.06 -34.89
C LYS A 155 -20.26 5.06 -35.90
N PRO A 156 -20.26 4.20 -36.93
CA PRO A 156 -21.43 3.99 -37.77
C PRO A 156 -22.65 3.51 -36.97
N ILE A 157 -23.87 3.84 -37.40
CA ILE A 157 -25.12 3.48 -36.69
C ILE A 157 -25.22 1.97 -36.42
N ALA A 158 -24.79 1.12 -37.36
CA ALA A 158 -24.79 -0.33 -37.18
C ALA A 158 -23.88 -0.77 -36.01
N GLU A 159 -22.70 -0.15 -35.87
CA GLU A 159 -21.78 -0.43 -34.76
C GLU A 159 -22.31 0.15 -33.44
N GLN A 160 -22.97 1.32 -33.47
CA GLN A 160 -23.62 1.87 -32.29
C GLN A 160 -24.77 0.97 -31.79
N LYS A 161 -25.61 0.45 -32.70
CA LYS A 161 -26.68 -0.50 -32.35
C LYS A 161 -26.12 -1.79 -31.75
N ALA A 162 -25.06 -2.36 -32.34
CA ALA A 162 -24.41 -3.56 -31.81
C ALA A 162 -23.80 -3.33 -30.42
N LEU A 163 -23.16 -2.18 -30.19
CA LEU A 163 -22.62 -1.80 -28.89
C LEU A 163 -23.72 -1.62 -27.85
N LEU A 164 -24.82 -0.96 -28.21
CA LEU A 164 -25.96 -0.78 -27.31
C LEU A 164 -26.59 -2.13 -26.96
N ALA A 165 -26.77 -3.04 -27.92
CA ALA A 165 -27.29 -4.38 -27.66
C ALA A 165 -26.43 -5.17 -26.65
N GLN A 166 -25.09 -5.04 -26.70
CA GLN A 166 -24.21 -5.65 -25.70
C GLN A 166 -24.39 -5.04 -24.32
N LEU A 167 -24.60 -3.72 -24.23
CA LEU A 167 -24.84 -3.03 -22.97
C LEU A 167 -26.19 -3.43 -22.37
N GLU A 168 -27.25 -3.57 -23.18
CA GLU A 168 -28.55 -4.08 -22.71
C GLU A 168 -28.42 -5.50 -22.14
N ARG A 169 -27.69 -6.39 -22.82
CA ARG A 169 -27.42 -7.76 -22.33
C ARG A 169 -26.64 -7.76 -21.02
N ALA A 170 -25.68 -6.83 -20.87
CA ALA A 170 -24.95 -6.66 -19.61
C ALA A 170 -25.87 -6.16 -18.49
N GLY A 171 -26.77 -5.21 -18.80
CA GLY A 171 -27.83 -4.75 -17.88
C GLY A 171 -28.75 -5.89 -17.44
N ALA A 172 -29.22 -6.71 -18.38
CA ALA A 172 -30.04 -7.90 -18.09
C ALA A 172 -29.34 -8.87 -17.13
N ALA A 173 -28.03 -9.10 -17.32
CA ALA A 173 -27.24 -9.96 -16.44
C ALA A 173 -27.12 -9.38 -15.01
N LEU A 174 -26.97 -8.06 -14.88
CA LEU A 174 -26.95 -7.39 -13.57
C LEU A 174 -28.29 -7.49 -12.85
N TYR A 175 -29.41 -7.23 -13.55
CA TYR A 175 -30.74 -7.39 -12.99
C TYR A 175 -31.01 -8.82 -12.50
N LYS A 176 -30.59 -9.85 -13.27
CA LYS A 176 -30.68 -11.27 -12.85
C LYS A 176 -29.83 -11.56 -11.62
N SER A 177 -28.62 -11.00 -11.56
CA SER A 177 -27.73 -11.13 -10.41
C SER A 177 -28.36 -10.54 -9.14
N TRP A 178 -28.91 -9.32 -9.23
CA TRP A 178 -29.60 -8.68 -8.11
C TRP A 178 -30.85 -9.46 -7.68
N ALA A 179 -31.66 -9.92 -8.63
CA ALA A 179 -32.84 -10.74 -8.34
C ALA A 179 -32.49 -12.04 -7.60
N SER A 180 -31.31 -12.64 -7.86
CA SER A 180 -30.88 -13.86 -7.17
C SER A 180 -30.56 -13.65 -5.69
N ALA A 181 -30.23 -12.42 -5.30
CA ALA A 181 -29.91 -12.03 -3.93
C ALA A 181 -31.07 -11.30 -3.21
N GLU A 182 -32.20 -11.07 -3.90
CA GLU A 182 -33.33 -10.27 -3.38
C GLU A 182 -34.34 -11.15 -2.61
N PRO A 183 -34.54 -10.92 -1.29
CA PRO A 183 -35.49 -11.67 -0.49
C PRO A 183 -36.96 -11.27 -0.70
N ASP A 184 -37.26 -10.04 -1.14
CA ASP A 184 -38.64 -9.62 -1.41
C ASP A 184 -39.12 -10.10 -2.78
N GLU A 185 -40.10 -11.01 -2.80
CA GLU A 185 -40.60 -11.63 -4.04
C GLU A 185 -41.20 -10.63 -5.03
N ARG A 186 -41.77 -9.52 -4.56
CA ARG A 186 -42.28 -8.47 -5.44
C ARG A 186 -41.14 -7.74 -6.15
N THR A 187 -40.10 -7.35 -5.41
CA THR A 187 -38.92 -6.66 -5.94
C THR A 187 -38.13 -7.57 -6.88
N LYS A 188 -37.97 -8.84 -6.49
CA LYS A 188 -37.36 -9.88 -7.32
C LYS A 188 -38.09 -10.07 -8.65
N SER A 189 -39.42 -10.15 -8.64
CA SER A 189 -40.22 -10.23 -9.88
C SER A 189 -40.00 -9.01 -10.78
N ALA A 190 -39.99 -7.80 -10.20
CA ALA A 190 -39.76 -6.57 -10.95
C ALA A 190 -38.36 -6.51 -11.59
N LEU A 191 -37.32 -7.00 -10.89
CA LEU A 191 -35.96 -7.08 -11.42
C LEU A 191 -35.87 -8.10 -12.57
N LEU A 192 -36.55 -9.24 -12.48
CA LEU A 192 -36.60 -10.22 -13.55
C LEU A 192 -37.34 -9.69 -14.79
N GLU A 193 -38.45 -8.97 -14.60
CA GLU A 193 -39.16 -8.28 -15.70
C GLU A 193 -38.27 -7.21 -16.35
N ALA A 194 -37.49 -6.46 -15.57
CA ALA A 194 -36.52 -5.50 -16.11
C ALA A 194 -35.45 -6.21 -16.94
N ALA A 195 -34.91 -7.33 -16.46
CA ALA A 195 -33.93 -8.12 -17.20
C ALA A 195 -34.47 -8.64 -18.54
N GLU A 196 -35.74 -9.05 -18.58
CA GLU A 196 -36.40 -9.50 -19.81
C GLU A 196 -36.57 -8.36 -20.82
N ARG A 197 -36.93 -7.16 -20.33
CA ARG A 197 -37.04 -5.97 -21.19
C ARG A 197 -35.71 -5.60 -21.83
N GLU A 198 -34.60 -5.63 -21.10
CA GLU A 198 -33.28 -5.36 -21.69
C GLU A 198 -32.88 -6.41 -22.73
N GLU A 199 -33.20 -7.67 -22.49
CA GLU A 199 -32.97 -8.75 -23.46
C GLU A 199 -33.80 -8.54 -24.76
N GLN A 200 -35.05 -8.08 -24.63
CA GLN A 200 -35.89 -7.72 -25.78
C GLN A 200 -35.34 -6.47 -26.50
N ASN A 201 -34.88 -5.45 -25.77
CA ASN A 201 -34.25 -4.26 -26.35
C ASN A 201 -33.02 -4.65 -27.19
N ALA A 202 -32.16 -5.54 -26.66
CA ALA A 202 -31.00 -6.05 -27.40
C ALA A 202 -31.41 -6.73 -28.72
N GLN A 203 -32.45 -7.57 -28.71
CA GLN A 203 -32.95 -8.25 -29.91
C GLN A 203 -33.50 -7.27 -30.94
N VAL A 204 -34.19 -6.20 -30.53
CA VAL A 204 -34.68 -5.15 -31.43
C VAL A 204 -33.52 -4.41 -32.11
N LEU A 205 -32.46 -4.12 -31.36
CA LEU A 205 -31.26 -3.45 -31.87
C LEU A 205 -30.48 -4.31 -32.86
N GLU A 206 -30.47 -5.64 -32.67
CA GLU A 206 -29.83 -6.62 -33.55
C GLU A 206 -30.68 -6.93 -34.80
N GLY A 207 -32.02 -6.91 -34.69
CA GLY A 207 -32.96 -7.30 -35.75
C GLY A 207 -33.42 -6.19 -36.70
N GLY A 208 -33.07 -4.92 -36.43
CA GLY A 208 -33.45 -3.77 -37.27
C GLY A 208 -32.41 -3.42 -38.33
N GLY A 209 -32.41 -4.18 -39.43
CA GLY A 209 -31.69 -3.89 -40.69
C GLY A 209 -32.58 -3.21 -41.73
#